data_AF-A0A957A7T2-F1
#
_entry.id   AF-A0A957A7T2-F1
#
_cell.length_a   1.000
_cell.length_b   1.000
_cell.length_c   1.000
_cell.angle_alpha   90.00
_cell.angle_beta   90.00
_cell.angle_gamma   90.00
#
_symmetry.space_group_name_H-M   'P 1'
#
loop_
_entity.id
_entity.type
_entity.pdbx_description
1 polymer ?
#
loop_
_entity_poly.entity_id
_entity_poly.type
_entity_poly.pdbx_seq_one_letter_code
_entity_poly.pdbx_strand_id
1 'polypeptide(L)' 'MGWLATLNEDIDAAQRRDPAARTRAEVLLTYPGVHALIAYRVAHTLDRRGARLIARLLSHAARTL' A
#
# COMPACT_ATOMS: atom_id res chain seq x y z
N MET A 1 -13.31 9.78 4.20
CA MET A 1 -12.97 9.15 2.92
C MET A 1 -12.68 7.68 3.16
N GLY A 2 -13.30 6.77 2.40
CA GLY A 2 -13.14 5.32 2.59
C GLY A 2 -11.74 4.82 2.21
N TRP A 3 -11.36 3.65 2.72
CA TRP A 3 -10.04 3.04 2.49
C TRP A 3 -9.68 2.91 1.00
N LEU A 4 -10.67 2.61 0.15
CA LEU A 4 -10.51 2.51 -1.31
C LEU A 4 -10.28 3.86 -1.98
N ALA A 5 -10.90 4.94 -1.46
CA ALA A 5 -10.73 6.28 -2.01
C ALA A 5 -9.29 6.76 -1.79
N THR A 6 -8.73 6.49 -0.60
CA THR A 6 -7.34 6.87 -0.32
C THR A 6 -6.34 6.06 -1.12
N LEU A 7 -6.61 4.76 -1.38
CA LEU A 7 -5.75 3.97 -2.27
C LEU A 7 -5.74 4.51 -3.70
N ASN A 8 -6.90 4.92 -4.22
CA ASN A 8 -6.96 5.56 -5.54
C ASN A 8 -6.20 6.89 -5.56
N GLU A 9 -6.29 7.70 -4.51
CA GLU A 9 -5.48 8.92 -4.37
C GLU A 9 -3.98 8.63 -4.33
N ASP A 10 -3.57 7.58 -3.61
CA ASP A 10 -2.17 7.16 -3.48
C ASP A 10 -1.62 6.68 -4.86
N ILE A 11 -2.43 5.93 -5.62
CA ILE A 11 -2.10 5.49 -6.99
C ILE A 11 -2.06 6.68 -7.95
N ASP A 12 -3.05 7.57 -7.91
CA ASP A 12 -3.08 8.76 -8.76
C ASP A 12 -1.92 9.71 -8.44
N ALA A 13 -1.51 9.80 -7.16
CA ALA A 13 -0.33 10.55 -6.76
C ALA A 13 0.97 9.91 -7.28
N ALA A 14 1.08 8.59 -7.25
CA ALA A 14 2.22 7.88 -7.85
C ALA A 14 2.28 8.09 -9.36
N GLN A 15 1.14 8.00 -10.07
CA GLN A 15 1.06 8.27 -11.51
C GLN A 15 1.39 9.72 -11.88
N ARG A 16 0.93 10.70 -11.10
CA ARG A 16 1.27 12.11 -11.33
C ARG A 16 2.76 12.39 -11.16
N ARG A 17 3.43 11.61 -10.30
CA ARG A 17 4.83 11.81 -9.96
C ARG A 17 5.78 11.09 -10.91
N ASP A 18 5.31 10.04 -11.59
CA ASP A 18 6.07 9.30 -12.57
C ASP A 18 5.37 9.26 -13.94
N PRO A 19 5.87 10.00 -14.95
CA PRO A 19 5.29 10.00 -16.28
C PRO A 19 5.43 8.66 -17.04
N ALA A 20 6.26 7.73 -16.55
CA ALA A 20 6.38 6.38 -17.11
C ALA A 20 5.22 5.45 -16.67
N ALA A 21 4.49 5.81 -15.62
CA ALA A 21 3.38 5.03 -15.07
C ALA A 21 2.11 5.14 -15.93
N ARG A 22 2.07 4.42 -17.06
CA ARG A 22 1.02 4.58 -18.09
C ARG A 22 -0.34 4.03 -17.65
N THR A 23 -0.35 3.01 -16.80
CA THR A 23 -1.60 2.37 -16.33
C THR A 23 -1.62 2.20 -14.81
N ARG A 24 -2.81 2.29 -14.22
CA ARG A 24 -3.02 2.00 -12.78
C ARG A 24 -2.62 0.57 -12.42
N ALA A 25 -2.80 -0.36 -13.35
CA ALA A 25 -2.41 -1.76 -13.19
C ALA A 25 -0.89 -1.91 -13.13
N GLU A 26 -0.12 -1.24 -14.00
CA GLU A 26 1.35 -1.18 -13.86
C GLU A 26 1.76 -0.55 -12.54
N VAL A 27 1.13 0.54 -12.13
CA VAL A 27 1.49 1.16 -10.84
C VAL A 27 1.26 0.18 -9.70
N LEU A 28 0.12 -0.49 -9.71
CA LEU A 28 -0.22 -1.47 -8.68
C LEU A 28 0.71 -2.69 -8.71
N LEU A 29 1.13 -3.17 -9.88
CA LEU A 29 1.95 -4.39 -10.02
C LEU A 29 3.45 -4.14 -9.90
N THR A 30 3.93 -2.98 -10.32
CA THR A 30 5.37 -2.69 -10.46
C THR A 30 5.90 -1.71 -9.42
N TYR A 31 5.06 -1.00 -8.67
CA TYR A 31 5.54 -0.05 -7.65
C TYR A 31 5.56 -0.69 -6.27
N PRO A 32 6.74 -1.04 -5.73
CA PRO A 32 6.85 -1.58 -4.37
C PRO A 32 6.36 -0.57 -3.32
N GLY A 33 6.44 0.74 -3.59
CA GLY A 33 5.93 1.78 -2.70
C GLY A 33 4.41 1.71 -2.47
N VAL A 34 3.63 1.36 -3.51
CA VAL A 34 2.17 1.19 -3.39
C VAL A 34 1.83 -0.07 -2.59
N HIS A 35 2.54 -1.17 -2.83
CA HIS A 35 2.42 -2.40 -2.05
C HIS A 35 2.74 -2.16 -0.56
N ALA A 36 3.81 -1.42 -0.27
CA ALA A 36 4.20 -1.08 1.09
C ALA A 36 3.10 -0.26 1.81
N LEU A 37 2.45 0.66 1.11
CA LEU A 37 1.38 1.48 1.66
C LEU A 37 0.11 0.65 1.96
N ILE A 38 -0.26 -0.25 1.04
CA ILE A 38 -1.38 -1.19 1.22
C ILE A 38 -1.11 -2.07 2.44
N ALA A 39 0.08 -2.70 2.49
CA ALA A 39 0.45 -3.59 3.56
C ALA A 39 0.52 -2.86 4.92
N TYR A 40 1.03 -1.63 4.95
CA TYR A 40 1.01 -0.79 6.15
C TYR A 40 -0.42 -0.54 6.66
N ARG A 41 -1.37 -0.20 5.77
CA ARG A 41 -2.77 0.03 6.17
C ARG A 41 -3.43 -1.23 6.71
N VAL A 42 -3.16 -2.39 6.10
CA VAL A 42 -3.64 -3.68 6.58
C VAL A 42 -3.03 -4.01 7.95
N ALA A 43 -1.71 -3.87 8.09
CA ALA A 43 -0.99 -4.08 9.35
C ALA A 43 -1.53 -3.15 10.44
N HIS A 44 -1.74 -1.87 10.14
CA HIS A 44 -2.29 -0.90 11.08
C HIS A 44 -3.72 -1.25 11.51
N THR A 45 -4.55 -1.76 10.59
CA THR A 45 -5.91 -2.22 10.92
C THR A 45 -5.88 -3.46 11.81
N LEU A 46 -4.95 -4.39 11.58
CA LEU A 46 -4.74 -5.58 12.42
C LEU A 46 -4.21 -5.22 13.81
N ASP A 47 -3.28 -4.27 13.87
CA ASP A 47 -2.70 -3.75 15.11
C ASP A 47 -3.79 -3.12 15.99
N ARG A 48 -4.65 -2.28 15.39
CA ARG A 48 -5.82 -1.68 16.07
C ARG A 48 -6.87 -2.70 16.53
N ARG A 49 -6.90 -3.89 15.93
CA ARG A 49 -7.78 -5.01 16.34
C ARG A 49 -7.12 -5.94 17.38
N GLY A 50 -5.92 -5.61 17.86
CA GLY A 50 -5.18 -6.38 18.87
C GLY A 50 -4.26 -7.47 18.30
N ALA A 51 -4.23 -7.67 16.98
CA ALA A 51 -3.41 -8.68 16.31
C ALA A 51 -1.98 -8.17 16.01
N ARG A 52 -1.29 -7.68 17.04
CA ARG A 52 0.02 -6.99 16.94
C ARG A 52 1.13 -7.85 16.33
N LEU A 53 1.15 -9.15 16.63
CA LEU A 53 2.15 -10.08 16.08
C LEU A 53 2.01 -10.19 14.56
N ILE A 54 0.78 -10.36 14.07
CA ILE A 54 0.48 -10.48 12.63
C ILE A 54 0.78 -9.14 11.93
N ALA A 55 0.40 -8.02 12.54
CA ALA A 55 0.73 -6.68 12.02
C ALA A 55 2.25 -6.48 11.85
N ARG A 56 3.06 -6.93 12.82
CA ARG A 56 4.52 -6.88 12.71
C ARG A 56 5.07 -7.79 11.63
N LEU A 57 4.60 -9.04 11.55
CA LEU A 57 5.03 -9.98 10.51
C LEU A 57 4.72 -9.44 9.11
N LEU A 58 3.51 -8.89 8.93
CA LEU A 58 3.10 -8.28 7.67
C LEU A 58 3.93 -7.05 7.33
N SER A 59 4.24 -6.20 8.32
CA SER A 59 5.10 -5.02 8.11
C SER A 59 6.53 -5.40 7.73
N HIS A 60 7.05 -6.50 8.29
CA HIS A 60 8.37 -7.03 7.92
C HIS A 60 8.37 -7.63 6.52
N ALA A 61 7.34 -8.43 6.17
CA ALA A 61 7.21 -9.00 4.82
C ALA A 61 7.08 -7.92 3.74
N ALA A 62 6.31 -6.86 4.02
CA ALA A 62 6.15 -5.73 3.11
C ALA A 62 7.41 -4.89 2.92
N ARG A 63 8.38 -4.95 3.85
CA ARG A 63 9.67 -4.29 3.72
C ARG A 63 10.64 -5.07 2.83
N THR A 64 10.44 -6.38 2.69
CA THR A 64 11.32 -7.28 1.92
C THR A 64 10.81 -7.59 0.51
N LEU A 65 9.61 -7.11 0.17
CA LEU A 65 9.01 -7.11 -1.17
C LEU A 65 9.48 -5.89 -1.96
#